data_AF-L0F7N3-F1
#
_entry.id   AF-L0F7N3-F1
#
_cell.length_a   1.000
_cell.length_b   1.000
_cell.length_c   1.000
_cell.angle_alpha   90.00
_cell.angle_beta   90.00
_cell.angle_gamma   90.00
#
_symmetry.space_group_name_H-M   'P 1'
#
loop_
_entity.id
_entity.type
_entity.pdbx_description
1 polymer ?
#
loop_
_entity_poly.entity_id
_entity_poly.type
_entity_poly.pdbx_seq_one_letter_code
_entity_poly.pdbx_strand_id
1 'polypeptide(L)'
;MNILFSTLLMILTILLIILPFIRRRHTATLAFSNGQSSESVNQKDLILGTLGEIEFDYHMDKLSLDDYQTLKSNYSHIAVEVLKAEKSNAYTKDDINLAKYNLQDIEDEIEKELETMNR
;
A
#
# COMPACT_ATOMS: atom_id res chain seq x y z
N MET A 1 27.80 -7.00 44.95
CA MET A 1 27.81 -6.05 43.82
C MET A 1 27.57 -6.75 42.48
N ASN A 2 28.30 -7.82 42.14
CA ASN A 2 28.24 -8.44 40.80
C ASN A 2 26.92 -9.17 40.48
N ILE A 3 26.30 -9.86 41.46
CA ILE A 3 24.99 -10.51 41.27
C ILE A 3 23.91 -9.48 40.92
N LEU A 4 23.91 -8.32 41.58
CA LEU A 4 22.95 -7.23 41.34
C LEU A 4 23.10 -6.63 39.95
N PHE A 5 24.33 -6.54 39.45
CA PHE A 5 24.60 -6.05 38.10
C PHE A 5 24.14 -7.05 37.03
N SER A 6 24.41 -8.34 37.25
CA SER A 6 23.99 -9.40 36.33
C SER A 6 22.46 -9.53 36.25
N THR A 7 21.76 -9.42 37.38
CA THR A 7 20.29 -9.49 37.40
C THR A 7 19.66 -8.26 36.72
N LEU A 8 20.23 -7.08 36.91
CA LEU A 8 19.78 -5.86 36.24
C LEU A 8 19.96 -5.95 34.72
N LEU A 9 21.11 -6.48 34.26
CA LEU A 9 21.39 -6.66 32.83
C LEU A 9 20.41 -7.67 32.20
N MET A 10 20.12 -8.77 32.90
CA MET A 10 19.17 -9.79 32.46
C MET A 10 17.76 -9.19 32.30
N ILE A 11 17.28 -8.42 33.28
CA ILE A 11 15.98 -7.75 33.19
C ILE A 11 15.94 -6.75 32.04
N LEU A 12 17.02 -6.00 31.81
CA LEU A 12 17.12 -5.04 30.71
C LEU A 12 17.04 -5.72 29.34
N THR A 13 17.72 -6.85 29.15
CA THR A 13 17.68 -7.61 27.89
C THR A 13 16.30 -8.21 27.63
N ILE A 14 15.66 -8.76 28.66
CA ILE A 14 14.29 -9.29 28.58
C ILE A 14 13.31 -8.16 28.24
N LEU A 15 13.45 -6.99 28.87
CA LEU A 15 12.64 -5.82 28.54
C LEU A 15 12.84 -5.39 27.09
N LEU A 16 14.07 -5.38 26.57
CA LEU A 16 14.37 -5.00 25.18
C LEU A 16 13.74 -5.98 24.16
N ILE A 17 13.62 -7.26 24.51
CA ILE A 17 12.99 -8.29 23.67
C ILE A 17 11.47 -8.25 23.76
N ILE A 18 10.90 -7.99 24.94
CA ILE A 18 9.45 -7.93 25.16
C ILE A 18 8.87 -6.60 24.65
N LEU A 19 9.64 -5.51 24.68
CA LEU A 19 9.22 -4.19 24.21
C LEU A 19 8.70 -4.17 22.76
N PRO A 20 9.38 -4.72 21.74
CA PRO A 20 8.88 -4.75 20.37
C PRO A 20 7.63 -5.63 20.22
N PHE A 21 7.47 -6.65 21.06
CA PHE A 21 6.29 -7.53 21.04
C PHE A 21 5.03 -6.85 21.60
N ILE A 22 5.17 -6.07 22.67
CA ILE A 22 4.06 -5.29 23.26
C ILE A 22 3.81 -4.01 22.45
N ARG A 23 4.87 -3.33 21.98
CA ARG A 23 4.73 -2.17 21.10
C ARG A 23 4.10 -2.54 19.76
N ARG A 24 4.25 -3.75 19.22
CA ARG A 24 3.49 -4.19 18.03
C ARG A 24 1.97 -4.10 18.21
N ARG A 25 1.45 -4.11 19.44
CA ARG A 25 0.01 -3.89 19.71
C ARG A 25 -0.41 -2.41 19.82
N HIS A 26 0.52 -1.48 20.03
CA HIS A 26 0.21 -0.04 20.22
C HIS A 26 0.97 0.92 19.28
N THR A 27 1.91 0.42 18.48
CA THR A 27 2.68 1.17 17.47
C THR A 27 2.37 0.70 16.05
N ALA A 28 1.28 -0.04 15.86
CA ALA A 28 0.61 -0.12 14.56
C ALA A 28 -0.04 1.24 14.16
N THR A 29 0.01 2.26 15.02
CA THR A 29 -0.63 3.57 14.79
C THR A 29 0.29 4.79 14.94
N LEU A 30 1.61 4.64 15.16
CA LEU A 30 2.51 5.80 15.43
C LEU A 30 3.70 5.95 14.47
N ALA A 31 3.59 5.49 13.23
CA ALA A 31 4.57 5.79 12.17
C ALA A 31 3.98 6.32 10.85
N PHE A 32 2.66 6.55 10.75
CA PHE A 32 2.05 7.11 9.53
C PHE A 32 0.91 8.12 9.81
N SER A 33 1.03 8.91 10.88
CA SER A 33 0.15 10.07 11.08
C SER A 33 0.88 11.35 10.66
N ASN A 34 1.14 11.50 9.36
CA ASN A 34 1.07 12.82 8.76
C ASN A 34 -0.34 12.92 8.17
N GLY A 35 -1.17 13.76 8.79
CA GLY A 35 -2.61 13.68 8.66
C GLY A 35 -3.12 13.85 7.23
N GLN A 36 -4.05 12.98 6.85
CA GLN A 36 -5.30 13.38 6.19
C GLN A 36 -6.24 12.19 6.08
N SER A 37 -7.42 12.37 6.65
CA SER A 37 -8.70 11.80 6.21
C SER A 37 -8.67 11.02 4.89
N SER A 38 -8.74 9.69 4.95
CA SER A 38 -9.38 8.89 3.90
C SER A 38 -9.41 7.42 4.32
N GLU A 39 -10.62 6.92 4.50
CA GLU A 39 -10.89 5.50 4.75
C GLU A 39 -10.30 4.58 3.65
N SER A 40 -10.12 5.11 2.43
CA SER A 40 -9.40 4.43 1.32
C SER A 40 -7.90 4.26 1.53
N VAL A 41 -7.19 5.22 2.12
CA VAL A 41 -5.73 5.08 2.36
C VAL A 41 -5.49 3.97 3.39
N ASN A 42 -6.35 3.87 4.39
CA ASN A 42 -6.31 2.78 5.37
C ASN A 42 -6.50 1.39 4.72
N GLN A 43 -7.42 1.25 3.76
CA GLN A 43 -7.68 -0.06 3.12
C GLN A 43 -6.48 -0.55 2.30
N LYS A 44 -5.83 0.33 1.55
CA LYS A 44 -4.62 0.01 0.78
C LYS A 44 -3.48 -0.45 1.68
N ASP A 45 -3.20 0.31 2.73
CA ASP A 45 -2.12 -0.01 3.67
C ASP A 45 -2.39 -1.32 4.42
N LEU A 46 -3.66 -1.60 4.73
CA LEU A 46 -4.10 -2.88 5.28
C LEU A 46 -3.84 -4.04 4.31
N ILE A 47 -4.28 -3.94 3.07
CA ILE A 47 -4.17 -5.04 2.09
C ILE A 47 -2.70 -5.31 1.72
N LEU A 48 -1.90 -4.26 1.53
CA LEU A 48 -0.46 -4.39 1.26
C LEU A 48 0.27 -4.95 2.48
N GLY A 49 -0.11 -4.53 3.69
CA GLY A 49 0.40 -5.09 4.94
C GLY A 49 0.09 -6.58 5.09
N THR A 50 -1.15 -6.99 4.80
CA THR A 50 -1.55 -8.41 4.81
C THR A 50 -0.76 -9.22 3.79
N LEU A 51 -0.54 -8.69 2.58
CA LEU A 51 0.28 -9.38 1.57
C LEU A 51 1.72 -9.60 2.06
N GLY A 52 2.30 -8.60 2.72
CA GLY A 52 3.62 -8.72 3.34
C GLY A 52 3.66 -9.75 4.49
N GLU A 53 2.60 -9.85 5.29
CA GLU A 53 2.48 -10.86 6.35
C GLU A 53 2.38 -12.28 5.77
N ILE A 54 1.64 -12.46 4.66
CA ILE A 54 1.55 -13.74 3.95
C ILE A 54 2.93 -14.18 3.42
N GLU A 55 3.69 -13.26 2.83
CA GLU A 55 5.06 -13.55 2.37
C GLU A 55 6.00 -13.87 3.53
N PHE A 56 5.91 -13.11 4.63
CA PHE A 56 6.65 -13.40 5.84
C PHE A 56 6.33 -14.81 6.38
N ASP A 57 5.05 -15.16 6.48
CA ASP A 57 4.63 -16.46 7.01
C ASP A 57 5.07 -17.63 6.11
N TYR A 58 5.07 -17.46 4.79
CA TYR A 58 5.67 -18.44 3.87
C TYR A 58 7.18 -18.59 4.09
N HIS A 59 7.92 -17.48 4.21
CA HIS A 59 9.37 -17.52 4.46
C HIS A 59 9.74 -18.10 5.84
N MET A 60 8.81 -18.09 6.79
CA MET A 60 8.96 -18.69 8.11
C MET A 60 8.49 -20.15 8.18
N ASP A 61 8.21 -20.80 7.04
CA ASP A 61 7.67 -22.16 6.94
C ASP A 61 6.34 -22.36 7.70
N LYS A 62 5.58 -21.27 7.92
CA LYS A 62 4.25 -21.32 8.57
C LYS A 62 3.12 -21.61 7.57
N LEU A 63 3.38 -21.44 6.29
CA LEU A 63 2.45 -21.71 5.19
C LEU A 63 3.05 -22.70 4.20
N SER A 64 2.23 -23.61 3.70
CA SER A 64 2.61 -24.45 2.57
C SER A 64 2.69 -23.62 1.29
N LEU A 65 3.42 -24.10 0.28
CA LEU A 65 3.53 -23.41 -1.02
C LEU A 65 2.15 -23.24 -1.70
N ASP A 66 1.27 -24.24 -1.56
CA ASP A 66 -0.06 -24.24 -2.16
C ASP A 66 -0.99 -23.21 -1.50
N ASP A 67 -0.97 -23.17 -0.16
CA ASP A 67 -1.71 -22.18 0.62
C ASP A 67 -1.20 -20.76 0.34
N TYR A 68 0.13 -20.59 0.29
CA TYR A 68 0.77 -19.32 -0.05
C TYR A 68 0.33 -18.81 -1.43
N GLN A 69 0.37 -19.66 -2.46
CA GLN A 69 -0.01 -19.26 -3.82
C GLN A 69 -1.49 -18.83 -3.88
N THR A 70 -2.35 -19.59 -3.22
CA THR A 70 -3.79 -19.29 -3.14
C THR A 70 -4.04 -17.96 -2.44
N LEU A 71 -3.45 -17.76 -1.26
CA LEU A 71 -3.63 -16.55 -0.46
C LEU A 71 -3.03 -15.33 -1.16
N LYS A 72 -1.81 -15.45 -1.71
CA LYS A 72 -1.15 -14.39 -2.47
C LYS A 72 -1.96 -13.97 -3.68
N SER A 73 -2.50 -14.93 -4.45
CA SER A 73 -3.32 -14.64 -5.62
C SER A 73 -4.57 -13.85 -5.26
N ASN A 74 -5.30 -14.29 -4.24
CA ASN A 74 -6.53 -13.63 -3.80
C ASN A 74 -6.27 -12.20 -3.30
N TYR A 75 -5.29 -12.02 -2.42
CA TYR A 75 -4.97 -10.69 -1.88
C TYR A 75 -4.31 -9.77 -2.91
N SER A 76 -3.57 -10.30 -3.89
CA SER A 76 -3.03 -9.50 -5.00
C SER A 76 -4.15 -8.97 -5.90
N HIS A 77 -5.18 -9.77 -6.17
CA HIS A 77 -6.35 -9.32 -6.93
C HIS A 77 -7.07 -8.16 -6.21
N ILE A 78 -7.31 -8.32 -4.91
CA ILE A 78 -7.94 -7.29 -4.07
C ILE A 78 -7.09 -6.01 -4.04
N ALA A 79 -5.75 -6.14 -3.93
CA ALA A 79 -4.84 -5.00 -3.97
C ALA A 79 -4.94 -4.21 -5.29
N VAL A 80 -5.00 -4.92 -6.43
CA VAL A 80 -5.15 -4.30 -7.75
C VAL A 80 -6.48 -3.56 -7.86
N GLU A 81 -7.57 -4.14 -7.38
CA GLU A 81 -8.89 -3.50 -7.40
C GLU A 81 -8.93 -2.22 -6.56
N VAL A 82 -8.36 -2.25 -5.36
CA VAL A 82 -8.30 -1.08 -4.47
C VAL A 82 -7.43 0.03 -5.08
N LEU A 83 -6.28 -0.29 -5.67
CA LEU A 83 -5.43 0.68 -6.35
C LEU A 83 -6.11 1.30 -7.58
N LYS A 84 -6.89 0.50 -8.32
CA LYS A 84 -7.64 0.98 -9.48
C LYS A 84 -8.80 1.89 -9.06
N ALA A 85 -9.49 1.56 -7.97
CA ALA A 85 -10.52 2.41 -7.38
C ALA A 85 -9.95 3.75 -6.86
N GLU A 86 -8.78 3.72 -6.21
CA GLU A 86 -8.07 4.94 -5.77
C GLU A 86 -7.71 5.82 -6.98
N LYS A 87 -7.15 5.23 -8.05
CA LYS A 87 -6.82 5.96 -9.27
C LYS A 87 -8.06 6.53 -9.96
N SER A 88 -9.17 5.80 -10.00
CA SER A 88 -10.42 6.27 -10.60
C SER A 88 -11.11 7.37 -9.77
N ASN A 89 -10.90 7.41 -8.45
CA ASN A 89 -11.42 8.47 -7.59
C ASN A 89 -10.50 9.70 -7.57
N ALA A 90 -9.22 9.55 -7.94
CA ALA A 90 -8.27 10.64 -8.08
C ALA A 90 -8.47 11.48 -9.35
N TYR A 91 -9.21 10.95 -10.34
CA TYR A 91 -9.69 11.71 -11.50
C TYR A 91 -11.20 11.90 -11.39
N THR A 92 -11.66 13.13 -11.27
CA THR A 92 -13.09 13.43 -11.31
C THR A 92 -13.60 13.10 -12.72
N LYS A 93 -14.87 12.68 -12.86
CA LYS A 93 -15.51 12.57 -14.19
C LYS A 93 -15.30 13.84 -15.03
N ASP A 94 -15.22 15.00 -14.39
CA ASP A 94 -14.95 16.29 -15.03
C ASP A 94 -13.52 16.39 -15.57
N ASP A 95 -12.51 15.86 -14.88
CA ASP A 95 -11.12 15.83 -15.36
C ASP A 95 -10.97 14.93 -16.59
N ILE A 96 -11.69 13.80 -16.61
CA ILE A 96 -11.72 12.87 -17.74
C ILE A 96 -12.45 13.49 -18.93
N ASN A 97 -13.56 14.19 -18.70
CA ASN A 97 -14.29 14.89 -19.75
C ASN A 97 -13.45 16.06 -20.31
N LEU A 98 -12.79 16.85 -19.46
CA LEU A 98 -11.93 17.95 -19.89
C LEU A 98 -10.75 17.46 -20.75
N ALA A 99 -10.08 16.37 -20.33
CA ALA A 99 -9.03 15.75 -21.13
C ALA A 99 -9.54 15.25 -22.48
N LYS A 100 -10.78 14.73 -22.52
CA LYS A 100 -11.42 14.28 -23.76
C LYS A 100 -11.77 15.44 -24.70
N TYR A 101 -12.31 16.55 -24.17
CA TYR A 101 -12.58 17.76 -24.95
C TYR A 101 -11.29 18.33 -25.54
N ASN A 102 -10.24 18.45 -24.72
CA ASN A 102 -8.96 18.96 -25.20
C ASN A 102 -8.32 18.06 -26.27
N LEU A 103 -8.49 16.74 -26.18
CA LEU A 103 -7.98 15.82 -27.20
C LEU A 103 -8.73 16.00 -28.54
N GLN A 104 -10.05 16.18 -28.48
CA GLN A 104 -10.89 16.42 -29.64
C GLN A 104 -10.51 17.72 -30.36
N ASP A 105 -10.31 18.81 -29.62
CA ASP A 105 -9.90 20.11 -30.19
C ASP A 105 -8.53 20.01 -30.89
N ILE A 106 -7.60 19.23 -30.33
CA ILE A 106 -6.29 18.98 -30.94
C ILE A 106 -6.42 18.15 -32.23
N GLU A 107 -7.26 17.12 -32.22
CA GLU A 107 -7.53 16.29 -33.41
C GLU A 107 -8.10 17.13 -34.56
N ASP A 108 -9.06 18.01 -34.26
CA ASP A 108 -9.68 18.91 -35.22
C ASP A 108 -8.67 19.93 -35.80
N GLU A 109 -7.74 20.43 -34.98
CA GLU A 109 -6.67 21.34 -35.44
C GLU A 109 -5.67 20.64 -36.36
N ILE A 110 -5.28 19.41 -36.03
CA ILE A 110 -4.38 18.59 -36.86
C ILE A 110 -5.01 18.27 -38.22
N GLU A 111 -6.30 17.89 -38.24
CA GLU A 111 -7.01 17.57 -39.48
C GLU A 111 -7.05 18.78 -40.42
N LYS A 112 -7.32 19.96 -39.88
CA LYS A 112 -7.33 21.21 -40.65
C LYS A 112 -5.95 21.55 -41.24
N GLU A 113 -4.88 21.29 -40.50
CA GLU A 113 -3.52 21.53 -41.00
C GLU A 113 -3.15 20.54 -42.13
N LEU A 114 -3.53 19.27 -42.00
CA LEU A 114 -3.33 18.24 -43.03
C LEU A 114 -4.09 18.55 -44.33
N GLU A 115 -5.31 19.07 -44.24
CA GLU A 115 -6.07 19.51 -45.43
C GLU A 115 -5.39 20.68 -46.14
N THR A 116 -4.77 21.61 -45.40
CA THR A 116 -4.03 22.72 -46.00
C THR A 116 -2.71 22.30 -46.67
N MET A 117 -2.10 21.21 -46.22
CA MET A 117 -0.88 20.66 -46.83
C MET A 117 -1.15 19.80 -48.08
N ASN A 118 -2.37 19.32 -48.28
CA ASN A 118 -2.73 18.43 -49.39
C ASN A 118 -3.38 19.17 -50.58
N ARG A 119 -3.30 20.51 -50.60
CA ARG A 119 -3.81 21.39 -51.67
C ARG A 119 -2.69 22.21 -52.28
#